data_AF-A0A9D9AJU8-F1
#
_entry.id   AF-A0A9D9AJU8-F1
#
_cell.length_a   1.000
_cell.length_b   1.000
_cell.length_c   1.000
_cell.angle_alpha   90.00
_cell.angle_beta   90.00
_cell.angle_gamma   90.00
#
_symmetry.space_group_name_H-M   'P 1'
#
loop_
_entity.id
_entity.type
_entity.pdbx_description
1 polymer ?
#
loop_
_entity_poly.entity_id
_entity_poly.type
_entity_poly.pdbx_seq_one_letter_code
_entity_poly.pdbx_strand_id
1 'polypeptide(L)'
;MTWRVLPVAGLVLACAACSSTPDDAERSSFLPTLPSLPSMPSMSISDISIPGTNRQAPAVDPALESVIYWRVIEDDILVIHANTQGCTSRSDFDVSVSQYHDDVYTVSISREEIDRCAEDIPWGIQLGFGFEELGVPHGGQVIVLNPLDDRAWDWNPYAQRRQMAAR
;
A
#
# COMPACT_ATOMS: atom_id res chain seq x y z
N MET A 1 3.01 -45.05 42.16
CA MET A 1 3.81 -45.43 40.98
C MET A 1 4.88 -44.38 40.76
N THR A 2 6.16 -44.72 40.96
CA THR A 2 7.32 -43.83 40.81
C THR A 2 8.15 -44.31 39.62
N TRP A 3 8.22 -43.51 38.55
CA TRP A 3 9.09 -43.78 37.40
C TRP A 3 10.39 -42.98 37.55
N ARG A 4 11.50 -43.71 37.58
CA ARG A 4 12.86 -43.18 37.48
C ARG A 4 13.20 -43.03 36.00
N VAL A 5 13.56 -41.82 35.58
CA VAL A 5 14.12 -41.53 34.26
C VAL A 5 15.64 -41.42 34.41
N LEU A 6 16.38 -42.26 33.69
CA LEU A 6 17.84 -42.23 33.58
C LEU A 6 18.26 -41.21 32.52
N PRO A 7 19.37 -40.46 32.71
CA PRO A 7 19.87 -39.50 31.74
C PRO A 7 20.76 -40.20 30.69
N VAL A 8 20.52 -39.93 29.41
CA VAL A 8 21.44 -40.30 28.32
C VAL A 8 22.29 -39.07 27.98
N ALA A 9 23.60 -39.24 28.13
CA ALA A 9 24.63 -38.29 27.77
C ALA A 9 25.20 -38.60 26.37
N GLY A 10 25.75 -37.57 25.72
CA GLY A 10 26.50 -37.64 24.45
C GLY A 10 25.66 -37.18 23.26
N LEU A 11 26.13 -36.35 22.34
CA LEU A 11 27.49 -36.18 21.83
C LEU A 11 27.58 -34.79 21.16
N VAL A 12 28.61 -34.01 21.47
CA VAL A 12 28.89 -32.71 20.82
C VAL A 12 29.69 -32.98 19.55
N LEU A 13 29.13 -32.67 18.39
CA LEU A 13 29.85 -32.68 17.11
C LEU A 13 30.38 -31.26 16.84
N ALA A 14 31.69 -31.06 17.07
CA ALA A 14 32.40 -29.87 16.63
C ALA A 14 32.90 -30.10 15.19
N CYS A 15 32.28 -29.45 14.21
CA CYS A 15 32.82 -29.41 12.85
C CYS A 15 33.86 -28.29 12.75
N ALA A 16 35.11 -28.69 12.49
CA ALA A 16 36.24 -27.83 12.28
C ALA A 16 36.06 -26.94 11.03
N ALA A 17 36.45 -25.68 11.18
CA ALA A 17 36.52 -24.67 10.13
C ALA A 17 37.41 -25.13 8.97
N CYS A 18 36.88 -25.11 7.75
CA CYS A 18 37.68 -25.12 6.53
C CYS A 18 37.82 -23.68 6.06
N SER A 19 38.94 -23.04 6.43
CA SER A 19 39.39 -21.81 5.79
C SER A 19 40.08 -22.18 4.47
N SER A 20 39.38 -22.02 3.36
CA SER A 20 40.04 -21.90 2.05
C SER A 20 39.98 -20.43 1.63
N THR A 21 41.13 -19.79 1.69
CA THR A 21 41.42 -18.51 1.03
C THR A 21 41.26 -18.68 -0.47
N PRO A 22 40.53 -17.82 -1.19
CA PRO A 22 40.73 -17.65 -2.61
C PRO A 22 41.92 -16.72 -2.82
N ASP A 23 42.97 -17.25 -3.46
CA ASP A 23 44.07 -16.50 -4.03
C ASP A 23 43.56 -15.39 -4.96
N ASP A 24 43.79 -14.13 -4.57
CA ASP A 24 43.74 -12.96 -5.44
C ASP A 24 45.03 -12.93 -6.28
N ALA A 25 44.96 -13.40 -7.53
CA ALA A 25 45.94 -13.05 -8.55
C ALA A 25 45.36 -13.16 -9.96
N GLU A 26 45.40 -12.03 -10.65
CA GLU A 26 45.30 -11.87 -12.11
C GLU A 26 43.97 -12.25 -12.79
N ARG A 27 43.05 -11.28 -12.85
CA ARG A 27 42.13 -11.14 -13.99
C ARG A 27 41.97 -9.70 -14.44
N SER A 28 43.08 -9.02 -14.70
CA SER A 28 43.08 -7.81 -15.51
C SER A 28 43.28 -8.19 -16.96
N SER A 29 42.18 -8.46 -17.67
CA SER A 29 42.17 -8.39 -19.13
C SER A 29 40.73 -8.46 -19.67
N PHE A 30 40.33 -7.36 -20.32
CA PHE A 30 39.21 -7.21 -21.26
C PHE A 30 37.79 -7.19 -20.68
N LEU A 31 37.32 -6.00 -20.28
CA LEU A 31 35.90 -5.67 -20.39
C LEU A 31 35.66 -5.03 -21.76
N PRO A 32 34.83 -5.61 -22.65
CA PRO A 32 34.38 -4.89 -23.83
C PRO A 32 33.56 -3.68 -23.37
N THR A 33 33.92 -2.50 -23.85
CA THR A 33 33.15 -1.27 -23.63
C THR A 33 31.75 -1.48 -24.23
N LEU A 34 30.73 -1.55 -23.38
CA LEU A 34 29.35 -1.64 -23.84
C LEU A 34 29.00 -0.37 -24.63
N PRO A 35 28.32 -0.47 -25.78
CA PRO A 35 27.84 0.71 -26.50
C PRO A 35 26.84 1.47 -25.63
N SER A 36 26.87 2.80 -25.71
CA SER A 36 25.90 3.68 -25.06
C SER A 36 24.49 3.32 -25.52
N LEU A 37 23.64 2.91 -24.58
CA LEU A 37 22.23 2.65 -24.86
C LEU A 37 21.53 3.96 -25.27
N PRO A 38 20.60 3.91 -26.25
CA PRO A 38 19.79 5.08 -26.59
C PRO A 38 18.92 5.47 -25.39
N SER A 39 18.81 6.78 -25.15
CA SER A 39 17.92 7.33 -24.12
C SER A 39 16.49 6.87 -24.38
N MET A 40 15.88 6.18 -23.41
CA MET A 40 14.48 5.79 -23.54
C MET A 40 13.60 7.05 -23.52
N PRO A 41 12.55 7.10 -24.37
CA PRO A 41 11.57 8.16 -24.31
C PRO A 41 10.86 8.14 -22.96
N SER A 42 10.82 9.30 -22.29
CA SER A 42 10.00 9.50 -21.10
C SER A 42 8.54 9.58 -21.53
N MET A 43 7.84 8.43 -21.48
CA MET A 43 6.40 8.40 -21.73
C MET A 43 5.66 8.78 -20.44
N SER A 44 4.79 9.78 -20.52
CA SER A 44 3.82 10.06 -19.45
C SER A 44 2.63 9.13 -19.59
N ILE A 45 2.16 8.58 -18.47
CA ILE A 45 0.94 7.74 -18.44
C ILE A 45 -0.29 8.52 -18.94
N SER A 46 -0.27 9.85 -18.82
CA SER A 46 -1.32 10.73 -19.36
C SER A 46 -1.46 10.68 -20.88
N ASP A 47 -0.44 10.25 -21.62
CA ASP A 47 -0.43 10.19 -23.09
C ASP A 47 -0.91 8.83 -23.65
N ILE A 48 -1.23 7.87 -22.78
CA ILE A 48 -1.68 6.53 -23.18
C ILE A 48 -3.18 6.59 -23.50
N SER A 49 -3.50 6.68 -24.79
CA SER A 49 -4.87 6.50 -25.30
C SER A 49 -5.07 5.08 -25.78
N ILE A 50 -6.04 4.35 -25.22
CA ILE A 50 -6.42 3.02 -25.72
C ILE A 50 -7.37 3.21 -26.92
N PRO A 51 -6.98 2.82 -28.15
CA PRO A 51 -7.83 3.00 -29.32
C PRO A 51 -9.09 2.14 -29.24
N GLY A 52 -10.25 2.72 -29.54
CA GLY A 52 -11.55 2.03 -29.52
C GLY A 52 -12.34 2.19 -28.21
N THR A 53 -11.72 2.72 -27.15
CA THR A 53 -12.38 3.10 -25.92
C THR A 53 -12.27 4.60 -25.74
N ASN A 54 -13.24 5.40 -26.21
CA ASN A 54 -13.35 6.82 -25.85
C ASN A 54 -13.74 7.00 -24.36
N ARG A 55 -13.25 6.12 -23.48
CA ARG A 55 -13.52 6.08 -22.05
C ARG A 55 -12.28 6.66 -21.37
N GLN A 56 -12.45 7.84 -20.78
CA GLN A 56 -11.45 8.41 -19.89
C GLN A 56 -11.64 7.79 -18.50
N ALA A 57 -10.57 7.56 -17.73
CA ALA A 57 -10.76 7.24 -16.33
C ALA A 57 -11.38 8.45 -15.60
N PRO A 58 -12.29 8.26 -14.64
CA PRO A 58 -12.69 9.33 -13.73
C PRO A 58 -11.44 9.98 -13.13
N ALA A 59 -11.39 11.31 -13.15
CA ALA A 59 -10.27 12.03 -12.56
C ALA A 59 -10.38 12.00 -11.03
N VAL A 60 -9.28 11.70 -10.36
CA VAL A 60 -9.14 11.91 -8.91
C VAL A 60 -9.29 13.40 -8.61
N ASP A 61 -10.03 13.74 -7.57
CA ASP A 61 -10.22 15.13 -7.15
C ASP A 61 -9.21 15.50 -6.06
N PRO A 62 -8.19 16.33 -6.34
CA PRO A 62 -7.17 16.71 -5.38
C PRO A 62 -7.69 17.63 -4.26
N ALA A 63 -8.92 18.16 -4.37
CA ALA A 63 -9.54 18.95 -3.30
C ALA A 63 -10.14 18.08 -2.19
N LEU A 64 -10.35 16.78 -2.44
CA LEU A 64 -10.85 15.84 -1.45
C LEU A 64 -9.77 15.45 -0.44
N GLU A 65 -10.21 15.01 0.73
CA GLU A 65 -9.30 14.47 1.74
C GLU A 65 -8.65 13.18 1.23
N SER A 66 -7.34 13.05 1.45
CA SER A 66 -6.58 11.86 1.07
C SER A 66 -6.97 10.66 1.91
N VAL A 67 -7.13 9.50 1.26
CA VAL A 67 -7.36 8.21 1.91
C VAL A 67 -6.09 7.38 1.83
N ILE A 68 -5.84 6.51 2.81
CA ILE A 68 -4.65 5.66 2.83
C ILE A 68 -4.77 4.57 1.76
N TYR A 69 -5.92 3.89 1.73
CA TYR A 69 -6.28 2.92 0.70
C TYR A 69 -7.79 2.63 0.74
N TRP A 70 -8.28 1.91 -0.26
CA TRP A 70 -9.63 1.37 -0.26
C TRP A 70 -9.65 -0.04 -0.86
N ARG A 71 -10.70 -0.81 -0.55
CA ARG A 71 -10.95 -2.12 -1.14
C ARG A 71 -12.43 -2.43 -1.15
N VAL A 72 -12.87 -3.33 -2.02
CA VAL A 72 -14.21 -3.91 -1.99
C VAL A 72 -14.10 -5.33 -1.42
N ILE A 73 -15.01 -5.68 -0.50
CA ILE A 73 -15.16 -7.01 0.07
C ILE A 73 -16.44 -7.61 -0.52
N GLU A 74 -16.36 -8.87 -0.96
CA GLU A 74 -17.52 -9.67 -1.40
C GLU A 74 -18.43 -9.03 -2.47
N ASP A 75 -17.89 -8.07 -3.21
CA ASP A 75 -18.57 -7.30 -4.27
C ASP A 75 -19.79 -6.48 -3.78
N ASP A 76 -19.86 -6.19 -2.47
CA ASP A 76 -20.99 -5.46 -1.86
C ASP A 76 -20.60 -4.51 -0.72
N ILE A 77 -19.38 -4.57 -0.18
CA ILE A 77 -18.93 -3.66 0.89
C ILE A 77 -17.69 -2.90 0.44
N LEU A 78 -17.83 -1.58 0.28
CA LEU A 78 -16.71 -0.66 0.08
C LEU A 78 -16.07 -0.33 1.42
N VAL A 79 -14.78 -0.61 1.54
CA VAL A 79 -13.98 -0.30 2.72
C VAL A 79 -12.96 0.77 2.35
N ILE A 80 -13.01 1.91 3.05
CA ILE A 80 -12.08 3.03 2.89
C ILE A 80 -11.28 3.18 4.19
N HIS A 81 -9.95 3.27 4.09
CA HIS A 81 -9.10 3.72 5.19
C HIS A 81 -8.88 5.22 5.10
N ALA A 82 -9.56 5.97 5.95
CA ALA A 82 -9.41 7.41 6.04
C ALA A 82 -8.23 7.76 6.95
N ASN A 83 -7.46 8.78 6.55
CA ASN A 83 -6.36 9.30 7.36
C ASN A 83 -6.92 10.20 8.47
N THR A 84 -7.06 9.67 9.68
CA THR A 84 -7.64 10.38 10.83
C THR A 84 -6.83 10.11 12.09
N GLN A 85 -6.89 11.06 13.01
CA GLN A 85 -6.24 11.09 14.32
C GLN A 85 -7.19 10.62 15.45
N GLY A 86 -8.23 9.83 15.11
CA GLY A 86 -8.95 9.00 16.08
C GLY A 86 -10.28 9.52 16.61
N CYS A 87 -10.66 10.76 16.34
CA CYS A 87 -11.94 11.30 16.84
C CYS A 87 -13.05 11.41 15.81
N THR A 88 -12.74 11.05 14.57
CA THR A 88 -13.73 10.94 13.52
C THR A 88 -14.17 9.50 13.41
N SER A 89 -15.45 9.31 13.12
CA SER A 89 -16.13 8.05 12.93
C SER A 89 -16.82 8.07 11.57
N ARG A 90 -17.45 6.96 11.20
CA ARG A 90 -18.21 6.84 9.94
C ARG A 90 -19.22 7.97 9.74
N SER A 91 -19.93 8.38 10.79
CA SER A 91 -21.00 9.37 10.69
C SER A 91 -20.50 10.79 10.48
N ASP A 92 -19.20 11.04 10.61
CA ASP A 92 -18.60 12.37 10.44
C ASP A 92 -18.14 12.62 8.98
N PHE A 93 -18.40 11.67 8.09
CA PHE A 93 -18.09 11.74 6.68
C PHE A 93 -19.37 11.77 5.84
N ASP A 94 -19.46 12.80 4.99
CA ASP A 94 -20.34 12.83 3.85
C ASP A 94 -19.82 11.90 2.77
N VAL A 95 -20.73 11.16 2.14
CA VAL A 95 -20.42 10.28 1.01
C VAL A 95 -21.18 10.77 -0.21
N SER A 96 -20.45 11.09 -1.26
CA SER A 96 -21.03 11.42 -2.55
C SER A 96 -20.88 10.25 -3.50
N VAL A 97 -22.00 9.79 -4.05
CA VAL A 97 -22.06 8.69 -5.02
C VAL A 97 -22.66 9.22 -6.31
N SER A 98 -22.04 8.91 -7.44
CA SER A 98 -22.54 9.27 -8.77
C SER A 98 -22.32 8.14 -9.75
N GLN A 99 -23.30 7.89 -10.62
CA GLN A 99 -23.15 6.92 -11.69
C GLN A 99 -22.25 7.50 -12.77
N TYR A 100 -21.14 6.83 -13.06
CA TYR A 100 -20.19 7.26 -14.08
C TYR A 100 -20.54 6.69 -15.45
N HIS A 101 -20.72 5.37 -15.54
CA HIS A 101 -21.05 4.70 -16.79
C HIS A 101 -21.60 3.30 -16.52
N ASP A 102 -22.80 2.98 -17.03
CA ASP A 102 -23.44 1.68 -16.87
C ASP A 102 -23.43 1.19 -15.40
N ASP A 103 -22.69 0.13 -15.09
CA ASP A 103 -22.53 -0.48 -13.77
C ASP A 103 -21.39 0.15 -12.94
N VAL A 104 -20.73 1.19 -13.44
CA VAL A 104 -19.61 1.87 -12.78
C VAL A 104 -20.08 3.12 -12.05
N TYR A 105 -19.77 3.19 -10.76
CA TYR A 105 -20.11 4.27 -9.84
C TYR A 105 -18.85 4.91 -9.28
N THR A 106 -18.83 6.23 -9.23
CA THR A 106 -17.78 6.99 -8.55
C THR A 106 -18.23 7.33 -7.15
N VAL A 107 -17.35 7.11 -6.19
CA VAL A 107 -17.58 7.41 -4.77
C VAL A 107 -16.50 8.37 -4.29
N SER A 108 -16.90 9.40 -3.56
CA SER A 108 -16.00 10.25 -2.81
C SER A 108 -16.49 10.41 -1.37
N ILE A 109 -15.54 10.59 -0.46
CA ILE A 109 -15.82 10.94 0.93
C ILE A 109 -15.25 12.31 1.26
N SER A 110 -15.96 13.06 2.09
CA SER A 110 -15.49 14.32 2.66
C SER A 110 -15.90 14.41 4.11
N ARG A 111 -15.00 14.89 4.95
CA ARG A 111 -15.29 15.07 6.38
C ARG A 111 -16.05 16.38 6.61
N GLU A 112 -17.10 16.34 7.42
CA GLU A 112 -17.89 17.54 7.77
C GLU A 112 -17.11 18.48 8.70
N GLU A 113 -16.44 17.92 9.70
CA GLU A 113 -15.67 18.67 10.70
C GLU A 113 -14.19 18.27 10.70
N ILE A 114 -13.28 19.22 10.90
CA ILE A 114 -11.85 18.92 11.01
C ILE A 114 -11.58 18.00 12.21
N ASP A 115 -10.76 16.96 12.01
CA ASP A 115 -10.28 16.12 13.10
C ASP A 115 -9.35 16.92 14.02
N ARG A 116 -9.80 17.15 15.25
CA ARG A 116 -9.09 17.95 16.26
C ARG A 116 -8.29 17.10 17.24
N CYS A 117 -8.26 15.79 17.05
CA CYS A 117 -7.56 14.93 17.98
C CYS A 117 -6.06 14.91 17.75
N ALA A 118 -5.33 14.73 18.83
CA ALA A 118 -3.86 14.71 18.86
C ALA A 118 -3.33 13.28 19.06
N GLU A 119 -4.18 12.27 18.80
CA GLU A 119 -3.78 10.88 18.89
C GLU A 119 -3.04 10.48 17.61
N ASP A 120 -1.90 9.82 17.79
CA ASP A 120 -1.10 9.34 16.67
C ASP A 120 -1.63 7.97 16.23
N ILE A 121 -2.54 7.99 15.25
CA ILE A 121 -3.07 6.79 14.60
C ILE A 121 -2.48 6.71 13.19
N PRO A 122 -1.28 6.14 13.03
CA PRO A 122 -0.55 6.16 11.76
C PRO A 122 -1.26 5.42 10.62
N TRP A 123 -2.22 4.56 10.95
CA TRP A 123 -2.99 3.76 9.98
C TRP A 123 -4.41 4.26 9.77
N GLY A 124 -4.77 5.39 10.39
CA GLY A 124 -6.11 5.97 10.31
C GLY A 124 -7.20 5.03 10.84
N ILE A 125 -8.43 5.20 10.31
CA ILE A 125 -9.58 4.38 10.68
C ILE A 125 -10.17 3.70 9.45
N GLN A 126 -10.84 2.57 9.69
CA GLN A 126 -11.54 1.83 8.65
C GLN A 126 -13.02 2.21 8.62
N LEU A 127 -13.49 2.65 7.45
CA LEU A 127 -14.88 3.00 7.18
C LEU A 127 -15.47 1.99 6.19
N GLY A 128 -16.49 1.24 6.61
CA GLY A 128 -17.15 0.23 5.76
C GLY A 128 -18.55 0.66 5.34
N PHE A 129 -18.77 0.83 4.04
CA PHE A 129 -20.02 1.24 3.39
C PHE A 129 -20.62 0.07 2.62
N GLY A 130 -21.85 -0.34 2.94
CA GLY A 130 -22.59 -1.31 2.13
C GLY A 130 -23.05 -0.67 0.82
N PHE A 131 -23.06 -1.42 -0.28
CA PHE A 131 -23.51 -0.94 -1.58
C PHE A 131 -24.99 -0.54 -1.55
N GLU A 132 -25.82 -1.23 -0.77
CA GLU A 132 -27.22 -0.85 -0.59
C GLU A 132 -27.37 0.54 0.04
N GLU A 133 -26.47 0.90 0.97
CA GLU A 133 -26.45 2.21 1.60
C GLU A 133 -25.97 3.30 0.63
N LEU A 134 -25.00 2.95 -0.22
CA LEU A 134 -24.49 3.83 -1.28
C LEU A 134 -25.45 3.97 -2.47
N GLY A 135 -26.52 3.18 -2.52
CA GLY A 135 -27.42 3.10 -3.68
C GLY A 135 -26.80 2.42 -4.91
N VAL A 136 -25.73 1.64 -4.71
CA VAL A 136 -25.06 0.87 -5.75
C VAL A 136 -25.72 -0.51 -5.85
N PRO A 137 -26.14 -0.97 -7.04
CA PRO A 137 -26.66 -2.32 -7.22
C PRO A 137 -25.60 -3.39 -6.94
N HIS A 138 -26.02 -4.58 -6.51
CA HIS A 138 -25.12 -5.73 -6.40
C HIS A 138 -24.40 -6.00 -7.74
N GLY A 139 -23.08 -6.20 -7.67
CA GLY A 139 -22.23 -6.38 -8.85
C GLY A 139 -21.84 -5.08 -9.57
N GLY A 140 -22.24 -3.91 -9.05
CA GLY A 140 -21.74 -2.63 -9.51
C GLY A 140 -20.24 -2.47 -9.21
N GLN A 141 -19.53 -1.76 -10.07
CA GLN A 141 -18.12 -1.43 -9.88
C GLN A 141 -18.00 -0.05 -9.24
N VAL A 142 -17.11 0.07 -8.26
CA VAL A 142 -16.89 1.33 -7.55
C VAL A 142 -15.48 1.87 -7.82
N ILE A 143 -15.41 3.15 -8.13
CA ILE A 143 -14.16 3.91 -8.29
C ILE A 143 -14.14 5.00 -7.22
N VAL A 144 -13.16 4.95 -6.32
CA VAL A 144 -12.99 6.01 -5.31
C VAL A 144 -12.20 7.18 -5.90
N LEU A 145 -12.74 8.39 -5.77
CA LEU A 145 -12.15 9.62 -6.32
C LEU A 145 -11.24 10.38 -5.35
N ASN A 146 -11.18 9.96 -4.09
CA ASN A 146 -10.26 10.54 -3.11
C ASN A 146 -8.81 10.27 -3.50
N PRO A 147 -7.90 11.25 -3.33
CA PRO A 147 -6.48 11.04 -3.55
C PRO A 147 -5.92 10.04 -2.54
N LEU A 148 -4.84 9.35 -2.93
CA LEU A 148 -4.15 8.44 -2.02
C LEU A 148 -3.14 9.23 -1.17
N ASP A 149 -2.98 8.86 0.10
CA ASP A 149 -1.94 9.39 0.97
C ASP A 149 -0.57 8.83 0.54
N ASP A 150 0.35 9.72 0.15
CA ASP A 150 1.71 9.35 -0.27
C ASP A 150 2.47 8.56 0.80
N ARG A 151 2.15 8.75 2.10
CA ARG A 151 2.76 8.00 3.20
C ARG A 151 2.40 6.52 3.18
N ALA A 152 1.29 6.13 2.54
CA ALA A 152 0.89 4.73 2.41
C ALA A 152 1.94 3.90 1.65
N TRP A 153 2.78 4.55 0.82
CA TRP A 153 3.78 3.88 -0.01
C TRP A 153 5.23 4.05 0.45
N ASP A 154 5.52 4.97 1.38
CA ASP A 154 6.87 5.18 1.97
C ASP A 154 7.16 4.20 3.13
N TRP A 155 6.97 2.90 2.89
CA TRP A 155 7.47 1.89 3.81
C TRP A 155 9.01 1.86 3.72
N ASN A 156 9.70 2.79 4.39
CA ASN A 156 11.15 2.71 4.52
C ASN A 156 11.54 2.15 5.90
N PRO A 157 11.85 0.84 6.02
CA PRO A 157 12.25 0.23 7.29
C PRO A 157 13.58 0.78 7.84
N TYR A 158 14.31 1.59 7.07
CA TYR A 158 15.53 2.28 7.50
C TYR A 158 15.29 3.69 8.02
N ALA A 159 14.15 4.33 7.72
CA ALA A 159 13.81 5.65 8.25
C ALA A 159 13.48 5.59 9.76
N GLN A 160 12.77 4.55 10.20
CA GLN A 160 12.39 4.35 11.61
C GLN A 160 13.61 4.20 12.54
N ARG A 161 14.72 3.60 12.08
CA ARG A 161 15.93 3.41 12.92
C ARG A 161 16.65 4.72 13.26
N ARG A 162 16.58 5.75 12.41
CA ARG A 162 17.20 7.05 12.71
C ARG A 162 16.43 7.85 13.76
N GLN A 163 15.10 7.68 13.83
CA GLN A 163 14.27 8.38 14.82
C GLN A 163 14.44 7.81 16.23
N MET A 164 14.72 6.51 16.36
CA MET A 164 15.01 5.89 17.67
C MET A 164 16.46 6.08 18.13
N ALA A 165 17.40 6.33 17.21
CA ALA A 165 18.80 6.62 17.54
C ALA A 165 19.07 8.10 17.87
N ALA A 166 18.06 8.97 17.72
CA ALA A 166 18.14 10.40 18.00
C ALA A 166 17.40 10.82 19.30
N ARG A 167 17.01 9.85 20.14
CA ARG A 167 16.45 10.07 21.48
C ARG A 167 17.40 9.58 22.56
#